data_AF-A0A3P6QR55-F1
#
_entry.id   AF-A0A3P6QR55-F1
#
_cell.length_a   1.000
_cell.length_b   1.000
_cell.length_c   1.000
_cell.angle_alpha   90.00
_cell.angle_beta   90.00
_cell.angle_gamma   90.00
#
_symmetry.space_group_name_H-M   'P 1'
#
loop_
_entity.id
_entity.type
_entity.pdbx_description
1 polymer ?
#
loop_
_entity_poly.entity_id
_entity_poly.type
_entity_poly.pdbx_seq_one_letter_code
_entity_poly.pdbx_strand_id
1 'polypeptide(L)'
;MMFMPHTHVSELPSFTSVEGATSAAGALIFALVGHAVVLALENKMRKPQDMLGPCGVISGVVVMLSILYAVTGFLGYVSYGESLRGSITLNLTNCW
;
A
#
# COMPACT_ATOMS: atom_id res chain seq x y z
N MET A 1 24.35 -16.02 -7.02
CA MET A 1 24.53 -14.94 -6.03
C MET A 1 24.56 -13.62 -6.80
N MET A 2 23.38 -13.13 -7.21
CA MET A 2 23.29 -11.95 -8.08
C MET A 2 22.77 -10.78 -7.25
N PHE A 3 23.70 -10.11 -6.58
CA PHE A 3 23.44 -8.79 -6.00
C PHE A 3 23.05 -7.87 -7.15
N MET A 4 21.77 -7.49 -7.24
CA MET A 4 21.34 -6.42 -8.13
C MET A 4 22.16 -5.17 -7.78
N PRO A 5 22.68 -4.43 -8.78
CA PRO A 5 23.36 -3.18 -8.54
C PRO A 5 22.42 -2.27 -7.76
N HIS A 6 22.89 -1.77 -6.63
CA HIS A 6 22.17 -0.89 -5.73
C HIS A 6 21.82 0.38 -6.51
N THR A 7 20.59 0.46 -7.00
CA THR A 7 20.05 1.62 -7.70
C THR A 7 20.25 2.85 -6.81
N HIS A 8 21.10 3.77 -7.25
CA HIS A 8 21.34 5.02 -6.54
C HIS A 8 20.01 5.78 -6.52
N VAL A 9 19.45 6.01 -5.34
CA VAL A 9 18.14 6.65 -5.12
C VAL A 9 17.97 8.00 -5.85
N SER A 10 19.10 8.60 -6.28
CA SER A 10 19.18 9.86 -6.99
C SER A 10 18.75 9.83 -8.46
N GLU A 11 18.64 8.65 -9.10
CA GLU A 11 18.27 8.56 -10.53
C GLU A 11 16.81 8.15 -10.78
N LEU A 12 16.03 7.91 -9.72
CA LEU A 12 14.63 7.54 -9.89
C LEU A 12 13.79 8.77 -10.25
N PRO A 13 12.97 8.71 -11.32
CA PRO A 13 12.09 9.81 -11.67
C PRO A 13 11.06 10.01 -10.54
N SER A 14 11.07 11.19 -9.91
CA SER A 14 10.11 11.51 -8.83
C SER A 14 8.64 11.54 -9.29
N PHE A 15 8.40 11.57 -10.61
CA PHE A 15 7.06 11.54 -11.19
C PHE A 15 6.99 10.57 -12.37
N THR A 16 6.06 9.61 -12.26
CA THR A 16 5.57 8.86 -13.42
C THR A 16 4.50 9.69 -14.16
N SER A 17 4.21 9.38 -15.41
CA SER A 17 3.22 10.10 -16.23
C SER A 17 1.81 10.13 -15.60
N VAL A 18 0.92 11.02 -16.06
CA VAL A 18 -0.49 11.11 -15.60
C VAL A 18 -1.23 9.77 -15.66
N GLU A 19 -0.89 8.93 -16.64
CA GLU A 19 -1.44 7.58 -16.81
C GLU A 19 -0.92 6.61 -15.72
N GLY A 20 0.35 6.71 -15.36
CA GLY A 20 0.96 5.95 -14.25
C GLY A 20 0.37 6.36 -12.90
N ALA A 21 0.15 7.67 -12.69
CA ALA A 21 -0.50 8.17 -11.48
C ALA A 21 -1.95 7.67 -11.35
N THR A 22 -2.69 7.64 -12.46
CA THR A 22 -4.09 7.19 -12.49
C THR A 22 -4.20 5.68 -12.21
N SER A 23 -3.34 4.86 -12.83
CA SER A 23 -3.32 3.42 -12.58
C SER A 23 -2.90 3.07 -11.15
N ALA A 24 -1.92 3.78 -10.59
CA ALA A 24 -1.53 3.66 -9.18
C ALA A 24 -2.68 4.05 -8.23
N ALA A 25 -3.40 5.14 -8.53
CA ALA A 25 -4.58 5.54 -7.75
C ALA A 25 -5.68 4.47 -7.80
N GLY A 26 -5.93 3.86 -8.95
CA GLY A 26 -6.88 2.75 -9.08
C GLY A 26 -6.49 1.53 -8.25
N ALA A 27 -5.21 1.15 -8.26
CA ALA A 27 -4.69 0.05 -7.44
C ALA A 27 -4.79 0.35 -5.93
N LEU A 28 -4.49 1.59 -5.52
CA LEU A 28 -4.65 2.04 -4.13
C LEU A 28 -6.11 2.01 -3.69
N ILE A 29 -7.04 2.49 -4.51
CA ILE A 29 -8.48 2.46 -4.22
C ILE A 29 -8.98 1.01 -4.12
N PHE A 30 -8.53 0.13 -5.02
CA PHE A 30 -8.87 -1.30 -4.98
C PHE A 30 -8.33 -1.98 -3.71
N ALA A 31 -7.11 -1.65 -3.29
CA ALA A 31 -6.53 -2.16 -2.05
C ALA A 31 -7.28 -1.68 -0.80
N LEU A 32 -7.95 -0.53 -0.87
CA LEU A 32 -8.74 0.07 0.20
C LEU A 32 -10.22 -0.39 0.22
N VAL A 33 -10.60 -1.40 -0.59
CA VAL A 33 -11.93 -2.03 -0.56
C VAL A 33 -12.07 -2.91 0.70
N GLY A 34 -12.02 -2.29 1.88
CA GLY A 34 -12.36 -2.86 3.17
C GLY A 34 -13.69 -2.32 3.72
N HIS A 35 -14.30 -1.31 3.09
CA HIS A 35 -15.51 -0.68 3.61
C HIS A 35 -16.71 -1.63 3.73
N ALA A 36 -16.72 -2.78 3.03
CA ALA A 36 -17.77 -3.79 3.17
C ALA A 36 -17.78 -4.46 4.55
N VAL A 37 -16.66 -4.45 5.29
CA VAL A 37 -16.60 -5.05 6.63
C VAL A 37 -17.18 -4.15 7.72
N VAL A 38 -17.46 -2.88 7.41
CA VAL A 38 -17.94 -1.86 8.36
C VAL A 38 -19.27 -2.30 9.01
N LEU A 39 -20.23 -2.78 8.21
CA LEU A 39 -21.54 -3.23 8.71
C LEU A 39 -21.45 -4.50 9.57
N ALA A 40 -20.62 -5.47 9.16
CA ALA A 40 -20.41 -6.70 9.93
C ALA A 40 -19.65 -6.42 11.23
N LEU A 41 -18.71 -5.47 11.21
CA LEU A 41 -17.97 -5.01 12.37
C LEU A 41 -18.87 -4.26 13.35
N GLU A 42 -19.71 -3.35 12.86
CA GLU A 42 -20.69 -2.61 13.66
C GLU A 42 -21.58 -3.55 14.47
N ASN A 43 -22.10 -4.61 13.83
CA ASN A 43 -22.93 -5.63 14.49
C ASN A 43 -22.19 -6.49 15.53
N LYS A 44 -20.85 -6.50 15.51
CA LYS A 44 -20.00 -7.23 16.47
C LYS A 44 -19.44 -6.33 17.58
N MET A 45 -19.61 -5.01 17.50
CA MET A 45 -19.08 -4.10 18.50
C MET A 45 -20.03 -3.91 19.69
N ARG A 46 -19.45 -3.82 20.90
CA ARG A 46 -20.19 -3.52 22.13
C ARG A 46 -20.77 -2.10 22.16
N LYS A 47 -20.15 -1.15 21.43
CA LYS A 47 -20.59 0.24 21.25
C LYS A 47 -20.42 0.67 19.79
N PRO A 48 -21.44 0.49 18.93
CA PRO A 48 -21.37 0.83 17.51
C PRO A 48 -21.15 2.34 17.24
N GLN A 49 -21.66 3.20 18.12
CA GLN A 49 -21.52 4.66 18.03
C GLN A 49 -20.08 5.18 18.12
N ASP A 50 -19.17 4.42 18.72
CA ASP A 50 -17.75 4.80 18.86
C ASP A 50 -16.90 4.37 17.64
N MET A 51 -17.50 3.77 16.60
CA MET A 51 -16.75 3.26 15.42
C MET A 51 -16.14 4.37 14.56
N LEU A 52 -16.83 5.51 14.47
CA LEU A 52 -16.54 6.65 13.59
C LEU A 52 -15.82 7.82 14.31
N GLY A 53 -15.55 7.70 15.61
CA GLY A 53 -14.90 8.76 16.39
C GLY A 53 -13.44 9.02 15.98
N PRO A 54 -12.80 10.08 16.51
CA PRO A 54 -11.38 10.39 16.25
C PRO A 54 -10.41 9.31 16.80
N CYS A 55 -10.81 8.56 17.83
CA CYS A 55 -10.19 7.29 18.24
C CYS A 55 -11.05 6.08 17.85
N GLY A 56 -11.83 6.20 16.78
CA GLY A 56 -12.68 5.13 16.28
C GLY A 56 -11.85 4.05 15.61
N VAL A 57 -12.39 2.84 15.61
CA VAL A 57 -11.75 1.67 14.99
C VAL A 57 -11.43 1.92 13.52
N ILE A 58 -12.31 2.64 12.81
CA ILE A 58 -12.10 2.99 11.39
C ILE A 58 -10.89 3.91 11.23
N SER A 59 -10.79 4.98 12.03
CA SER A 59 -9.68 5.93 11.94
C SER A 59 -8.34 5.24 12.24
N GLY A 60 -8.30 4.38 13.26
CA GLY A 60 -7.10 3.60 13.59
C GLY A 60 -6.69 2.63 12.47
N VAL A 61 -7.65 1.91 11.87
CA VAL A 61 -7.38 1.00 10.75
C VAL A 61 -6.87 1.76 9.53
N VAL A 62 -7.50 2.89 9.18
CA VAL A 62 -7.07 3.70 8.03
C VAL A 62 -5.66 4.22 8.23
N VAL A 63 -5.33 4.77 9.41
CA VAL A 63 -3.96 5.26 9.71
C VAL A 63 -2.94 4.13 9.63
N MET A 64 -3.23 2.97 10.23
CA MET A 64 -2.31 1.83 10.22
C MET A 64 -2.08 1.33 8.78
N LEU A 65 -3.15 1.21 8.01
CA LEU A 65 -3.11 0.76 6.62
C LEU A 65 -2.36 1.76 5.72
N SER A 66 -2.57 3.07 5.92
CA SER A 66 -1.83 4.12 5.22
C SER A 66 -0.32 4.02 5.50
N ILE A 67 0.09 3.81 6.75
CA ILE A 67 1.51 3.66 7.10
C ILE A 67 2.09 2.41 6.44
N LEU A 68 1.39 1.27 6.53
CA LEU A 68 1.85 0.02 5.95
C LEU A 68 2.02 0.13 4.42
N TYR A 69 1.04 0.72 3.73
CA TYR A 69 1.13 0.92 2.29
C TYR A 69 2.17 1.95 1.88
N ALA A 70 2.33 3.05 2.65
CA ALA A 70 3.38 4.03 2.39
C ALA A 70 4.77 3.40 2.53
N VAL A 71 5.01 2.66 3.61
CA VAL A 71 6.30 1.98 3.84
C VAL A 71 6.55 0.93 2.78
N THR A 72 5.57 0.07 2.50
CA THR A 72 5.74 -1.01 1.51
C THR A 72 5.91 -0.47 0.09
N GLY A 73 5.16 0.56 -0.29
CA GLY A 73 5.28 1.23 -1.59
C GLY A 73 6.62 1.95 -1.73
N PHE A 74 7.05 2.68 -0.70
CA PHE A 74 8.34 3.39 -0.70
C PHE A 74 9.53 2.42 -0.73
N LEU A 75 9.55 1.42 0.16
CA LEU A 75 10.62 0.42 0.19
C LEU A 75 10.66 -0.42 -1.10
N GLY A 76 9.49 -0.76 -1.66
CA GLY A 76 9.40 -1.43 -2.94
C GLY A 76 10.05 -0.60 -4.06
N TYR A 77 9.71 0.69 -4.15
CA TYR A 77 10.26 1.61 -5.15
C TYR A 77 11.77 1.79 -5.01
N VAL A 78 12.27 2.00 -3.78
CA VAL A 78 13.71 2.16 -3.52
C VAL A 78 14.50 0.88 -3.82
N SER A 79 13.95 -0.29 -3.51
CA SER A 79 14.68 -1.57 -3.64
C SER A 79 14.81 -2.06 -5.09
N TYR A 80 13.89 -1.66 -5.97
CA TYR A 80 13.74 -2.27 -7.29
C TYR A 80 13.64 -1.27 -8.45
N GLY A 81 13.36 0.00 -8.17
CA GLY A 81 13.29 1.09 -9.14
C GLY A 81 12.42 0.77 -10.36
N GLU A 82 12.91 1.13 -11.55
CA GLU A 82 12.24 0.88 -12.85
C GLU A 82 12.10 -0.62 -13.19
N SER A 83 12.78 -1.52 -12.48
CA SER A 83 12.61 -2.97 -12.65
C SER A 83 11.43 -3.54 -11.86
N LEU A 84 10.65 -2.72 -11.16
CA LEU A 84 9.42 -3.14 -10.50
C LEU A 84 8.42 -3.70 -11.49
N ARG A 85 8.10 -4.98 -11.32
CA ARG A 85 6.98 -5.62 -11.99
C ARG A 85 5.66 -5.21 -11.32
N GLY A 86 4.52 -5.50 -11.95
CA GLY A 86 3.19 -5.09 -11.50
C GLY A 86 2.77 -5.50 -10.08
N SER A 87 3.57 -6.30 -9.37
CA SER A 87 3.48 -6.53 -7.94
C SER A 87 4.87 -6.75 -7.34
N ILE A 88 5.10 -6.22 -6.13
CA ILE A 88 6.35 -6.41 -5.35
C ILE A 88 6.65 -7.90 -5.15
N THR A 89 5.64 -8.73 -4.91
CA THR A 89 5.81 -10.17 -4.71
C THR A 89 6.35 -10.87 -5.96
N LEU A 90 6.04 -10.34 -7.15
CA LEU A 90 6.55 -10.90 -8.40
C LEU A 90 8.05 -10.63 -8.60
N ASN A 91 8.59 -9.67 -7.84
CA ASN A 91 10.00 -9.32 -7.87
C ASN A 91 10.83 -10.06 -6.80
N LEU A 92 10.15 -10.70 -5.84
CA LEU A 92 10.75 -11.69 -4.95
C LEU A 92 11.06 -12.92 -5.80
N THR A 93 12.25 -12.93 -6.41
CA THR A 93 12.71 -14.04 -7.24
C THR A 93 12.69 -15.31 -6.39
N ASN A 94 12.00 -16.34 -6.88
CA ASN A 94 12.00 -17.69 -6.34
C ASN A 94 13.44 -18.15 -6.08
N CYS A 95 13.88 -18.09 -4.82
CA CYS A 95 14.98 -18.94 -4.36
C CYS A 95 14.39 -20.33 -4.14
N TRP A 96 14.40 -21.14 -5.20
CA TRP A 96 14.62 -22.58 -5.09
C TRP A 96 16.10 -22.83 -5.33
#